data_AF-A0A496N972-F1
#
_entry.id   AF-A0A496N972-F1
#
_cell.length_a   1.000
_cell.length_b   1.000
_cell.length_c   1.000
_cell.angle_alpha   90.00
_cell.angle_beta   90.00
_cell.angle_gamma   90.00
#
_symmetry.space_group_name_H-M   'P 1'
#
loop_
_entity.id
_entity.type
_entity.pdbx_description
1 polymer ?
#
loop_
_entity_poly.entity_id
_entity_poly.type
_entity_poly.pdbx_seq_one_letter_code
_entity_poly.pdbx_strand_id
1 'polypeptide(L)'
;LINMYASTIGEWSRLLIAVIAFMCMFGTTITVIDGYSRTNVEALRILFGKQESSVRVLNIGMILAALSGLAIIFYFNNAVGPMLKFAMIASFVSAPIFAWLNLSLTKHAKHSVKGGLLWLSLIGLFYLTAFAGLFIASESGFLNWLFDKLIG
;
A
#
# COMPACT_ATOMS: atom_id res chain seq x y z
N LEU A 1 15.46 13.43 -7.68
CA LEU A 1 14.10 14.04 -7.65
C LEU A 1 14.15 15.50 -7.24
N ILE A 2 14.52 15.84 -6.01
CA ILE A 2 14.58 17.25 -5.54
C ILE A 2 15.44 18.12 -6.47
N ASN A 3 16.67 17.68 -6.80
CA ASN A 3 17.55 18.43 -7.70
C ASN A 3 16.98 18.56 -9.12
N MET A 4 16.23 17.56 -9.60
CA MET A 4 15.62 17.61 -10.93
C MET A 4 14.53 18.67 -10.97
N TYR A 5 13.61 18.65 -10.01
CA TYR A 5 12.54 19.64 -9.94
C TYR A 5 13.06 21.04 -9.60
N ALA A 6 14.07 21.17 -8.73
CA ALA A 6 14.74 22.43 -8.46
C ALA A 6 15.41 23.00 -9.72
N SER A 7 16.03 22.17 -10.56
CA SER A 7 16.63 22.62 -11.82
C SER A 7 15.60 23.10 -12.86
N THR A 8 14.37 22.59 -12.81
CA THR A 8 13.30 22.97 -13.75
C THR A 8 12.45 24.15 -13.27
N ILE A 9 12.15 24.22 -11.96
CA ILE A 9 11.24 25.22 -11.37
C ILE A 9 12.01 26.41 -10.76
N GLY A 10 13.27 26.18 -10.39
CA GLY A 10 14.14 27.16 -9.72
C GLY A 10 14.49 26.74 -8.30
N GLU A 11 15.66 27.17 -7.83
CA GLU A 11 16.26 26.72 -6.56
C GLU A 11 15.40 27.05 -5.32
N TRP A 12 14.58 28.10 -5.39
CA TRP A 12 13.63 28.48 -4.34
C TRP A 12 12.63 27.34 -3.99
N SER A 13 12.31 26.48 -4.95
CA SER A 13 11.38 25.35 -4.78
C SER A 13 12.01 24.18 -4.00
N ARG A 14 13.34 24.13 -3.89
CA ARG A 14 14.07 23.01 -3.29
C ARG A 14 13.63 22.73 -1.85
N LEU A 15 13.53 23.77 -1.04
CA LEU A 15 13.16 23.66 0.37
C LEU A 15 11.70 23.22 0.52
N LEU A 16 10.79 23.78 -0.29
CA LEU A 16 9.38 23.37 -0.32
C LEU A 16 9.23 21.88 -0.66
N ILE A 17 9.89 21.41 -1.72
CA ILE A 17 9.82 20.00 -2.14
C ILE A 17 10.41 19.09 -1.08
N ALA A 18 11.53 19.47 -0.46
CA ALA A 18 12.15 18.71 0.61
C ALA A 18 11.21 18.54 1.82
N VAL A 19 10.54 19.62 2.25
CA VAL A 19 9.56 19.58 3.35
C VAL A 19 8.36 18.72 3.00
N ILE A 20 7.80 18.85 1.79
CA ILE A 20 6.65 18.05 1.35
C ILE A 20 7.04 16.56 1.27
N ALA A 21 8.19 16.23 0.72
CA ALA A 21 8.68 14.87 0.63
C ALA A 21 8.90 14.26 2.03
N PHE A 22 9.49 15.02 2.95
CA PHE A 22 9.65 14.61 4.34
C PHE A 22 8.30 14.35 5.01
N MET A 23 7.35 15.29 4.91
CA MET A 23 6.02 15.14 5.50
C MET A 23 5.27 13.92 4.94
N CYS A 24 5.40 13.65 3.64
CA CYS A 24 4.81 12.48 2.99
C CYS A 24 5.40 11.17 3.55
N MET A 25 6.74 11.04 3.57
CA MET A 25 7.40 9.85 4.09
C MET A 25 7.14 9.66 5.59
N PHE A 26 7.15 10.74 6.37
CA PHE A 26 6.85 10.72 7.80
C PHE A 26 5.40 10.30 8.05
N GLY A 27 4.44 10.83 7.29
CA GLY A 27 3.02 10.46 7.39
C GLY A 27 2.76 8.98 7.10
N THR A 28 3.43 8.42 6.09
CA THR A 28 3.34 6.96 5.83
C THR A 28 3.93 6.15 6.97
N THR A 29 5.03 6.60 7.58
CA THR A 29 5.66 5.95 8.74
C THR A 29 4.73 5.95 9.96
N ILE A 30 4.09 7.09 10.27
CA ILE A 30 3.09 7.19 11.35
C ILE A 30 1.93 6.23 11.09
N THR A 31 1.43 6.19 9.85
CA THR A 31 0.30 5.34 9.48
C THR A 31 0.64 3.85 9.69
N VAL A 32 1.86 3.42 9.34
CA VAL A 32 2.32 2.04 9.55
C VAL A 32 2.55 1.73 11.03
N ILE A 33 3.23 2.60 11.77
CA ILE A 33 3.57 2.33 13.17
C ILE A 33 2.35 2.44 14.07
N ASP A 34 1.53 3.48 13.94
CA ASP A 34 0.36 3.69 14.82
C ASP A 34 -0.90 3.04 14.24
N GLY A 35 -1.29 3.43 13.02
CA GLY A 35 -2.54 3.01 12.40
C GLY A 35 -2.62 1.51 12.16
N TYR A 36 -1.66 0.96 11.41
CA TYR A 36 -1.64 -0.47 11.09
C TYR A 36 -1.39 -1.36 12.32
N SER A 37 -0.62 -0.90 13.31
CA SER A 37 -0.45 -1.66 14.55
C SER A 37 -1.77 -1.82 15.31
N ARG A 38 -2.58 -0.75 15.40
CA ARG A 38 -3.92 -0.84 16.02
C ARG A 38 -4.81 -1.80 15.26
N THR A 39 -4.92 -1.66 13.93
CA THR A 39 -5.80 -2.53 13.13
C THR A 39 -5.35 -3.99 13.17
N ASN A 40 -4.04 -4.27 13.14
CA ASN A 40 -3.51 -5.63 13.22
C ASN A 40 -3.71 -6.26 14.60
N VAL A 41 -3.47 -5.51 15.68
CA VAL A 41 -3.72 -5.99 17.05
C VAL A 41 -5.20 -6.30 17.24
N GLU A 42 -6.09 -5.46 16.70
CA GLU A 42 -7.53 -5.69 16.72
C GLU A 42 -7.96 -6.90 15.89
N ALA A 43 -7.40 -7.05 14.69
CA ALA A 43 -7.65 -8.23 13.85
C ALA A 43 -7.23 -9.52 14.57
N LEU A 44 -6.06 -9.54 15.21
CA LEU A 44 -5.60 -10.67 16.03
C LEU A 44 -6.48 -10.89 17.27
N ARG A 45 -6.95 -9.81 17.92
CA ARG A 45 -7.88 -9.91 19.06
C ARG A 45 -9.14 -10.66 18.65
N ILE A 46 -9.76 -10.26 17.55
CA ILE A 46 -10.99 -10.88 17.01
C ILE A 46 -10.71 -12.33 16.61
N LEU A 47 -9.60 -12.59 15.92
CA LEU A 47 -9.22 -13.94 15.48
C LEU A 47 -9.02 -14.91 16.66
N PHE A 48 -8.46 -14.43 17.78
CA PHE A 48 -8.23 -15.22 18.99
C PHE A 48 -9.38 -15.15 20.01
N GLY A 49 -10.51 -14.51 19.68
CA GLY A 49 -11.69 -14.43 20.56
C GLY A 49 -11.45 -13.71 21.90
N LYS A 50 -10.48 -12.79 21.96
CA LYS A 50 -10.18 -12.03 23.18
C LYS A 50 -11.14 -10.85 23.33
N GLN A 51 -11.58 -10.57 24.55
CA GLN A 51 -12.54 -9.50 24.85
C GLN A 51 -11.93 -8.09 24.64
N GLU A 52 -10.72 -7.83 25.14
CA GLU A 52 -10.11 -6.49 25.11
C GLU A 52 -8.67 -6.52 24.62
N SER A 53 -8.28 -5.51 23.85
CA SER A 53 -6.89 -5.25 23.49
C SER A 53 -6.27 -4.38 24.58
N SER A 54 -5.16 -4.84 25.15
CA SER A 54 -4.44 -4.06 26.16
C SER A 54 -3.50 -3.06 25.50
N VAL A 55 -3.34 -1.88 26.12
CA VAL A 55 -2.31 -0.88 25.75
C VAL A 55 -0.91 -1.52 25.66
N ARG A 56 -0.62 -2.52 26.51
CA ARG A 56 0.64 -3.26 26.44
C ARG A 56 0.81 -4.01 25.12
N VAL A 57 -0.25 -4.67 24.63
CA VAL A 57 -0.23 -5.43 23.36
C VAL A 57 -0.09 -4.48 22.19
N LEU A 58 -0.78 -3.33 22.23
CA LEU A 58 -0.64 -2.28 21.23
C LEU A 58 0.80 -1.73 21.16
N ASN A 59 1.39 -1.39 22.30
CA ASN A 59 2.77 -0.89 22.36
C ASN A 59 3.77 -1.92 21.81
N ILE A 60 3.56 -3.22 22.11
CA ILE A 60 4.36 -4.30 21.52
C ILE A 60 4.16 -4.34 19.99
N GLY A 61 2.93 -4.21 19.50
CA GLY A 61 2.62 -4.11 18.08
C GLY A 61 3.36 -2.97 17.39
N MET A 62 3.36 -1.77 17.98
CA MET A 62 4.08 -0.60 17.45
C MET A 62 5.59 -0.83 17.40
N ILE A 63 6.18 -1.40 18.47
CA ILE A 63 7.62 -1.72 18.52
C ILE A 63 7.96 -2.76 17.44
N LEU A 64 7.14 -3.81 17.29
CA LEU A 64 7.33 -4.83 16.25
C LEU A 64 7.22 -4.25 14.84
N ALA A 65 6.27 -3.35 14.59
CA ALA A 65 6.14 -2.66 13.30
C ALA A 65 7.39 -1.81 12.99
N ALA A 66 7.90 -1.05 13.97
CA ALA A 66 9.11 -0.25 13.81
C ALA A 66 10.35 -1.14 13.58
N LEU A 67 10.53 -2.19 14.37
CA LEU A 67 11.66 -3.11 14.26
C LEU A 67 11.63 -3.89 12.94
N SER A 68 10.47 -4.33 12.47
CA SER A 68 10.34 -5.04 11.20
C SER A 68 10.65 -4.13 10.01
N GLY A 69 10.17 -2.88 10.01
CA GLY A 69 10.54 -1.89 9.00
C GLY A 69 12.05 -1.62 8.98
N LEU A 70 12.66 -1.46 10.15
CA LEU A 70 14.10 -1.25 10.28
C LEU A 70 14.91 -2.48 9.81
N ALA A 71 14.44 -3.69 10.14
CA ALA A 71 15.08 -4.93 9.69
C ALA A 71 15.08 -5.05 8.16
N ILE A 72 13.97 -4.71 7.49
CA ILE A 72 13.89 -4.69 6.02
C ILE A 72 14.88 -3.66 5.45
N ILE A 73 14.94 -2.45 6.01
CA ILE A 73 15.86 -1.41 5.54
C ILE A 73 17.32 -1.85 5.66
N PHE A 74 17.71 -2.45 6.79
CA PHE A 74 19.09 -2.92 6.96
C PHE A 74 19.41 -4.12 6.06
N TYR A 75 18.47 -5.04 5.87
CA TYR A 75 18.66 -6.18 4.97
C TYR A 75 18.83 -5.73 3.50
N PHE A 76 18.05 -4.76 3.05
CA PHE A 76 18.07 -4.25 1.67
C PHE A 76 18.91 -2.98 1.47
N ASN A 77 19.80 -2.61 2.40
CA ASN A 77 20.52 -1.34 2.36
C ASN A 77 21.30 -1.10 1.04
N ASN A 78 21.88 -2.16 0.48
CA ASN A 78 22.61 -2.12 -0.81
C ASN A 78 21.72 -2.42 -2.03
N ALA A 79 20.43 -2.68 -1.84
CA ALA A 79 19.48 -3.14 -2.86
C ALA A 79 18.11 -2.47 -2.73
N VAL A 80 18.10 -1.13 -2.60
CA VAL A 80 16.87 -0.34 -2.46
C VAL A 80 15.94 -0.50 -3.66
N GLY A 81 16.49 -0.61 -4.89
CA GLY A 81 15.70 -0.84 -6.10
C GLY A 81 14.84 -2.12 -6.02
N PRO A 82 15.45 -3.30 -5.81
CA PRO A 82 14.72 -4.54 -5.57
C PRO A 82 13.70 -4.49 -4.42
N MET A 83 14.03 -3.82 -3.30
CA MET A 83 13.11 -3.62 -2.18
C MET A 83 11.83 -2.88 -2.61
N LEU A 84 12.00 -1.76 -3.34
CA LEU A 84 10.87 -0.98 -3.84
C LEU A 84 10.05 -1.77 -4.87
N LYS A 85 10.69 -2.56 -5.75
CA LYS A 85 9.98 -3.44 -6.68
C LYS A 85 9.14 -4.49 -5.95
N PHE A 86 9.70 -5.14 -4.94
CA PHE A 86 8.96 -6.11 -4.13
C PHE A 86 7.74 -5.48 -3.45
N ALA A 87 7.93 -4.34 -2.79
CA ALA A 87 6.85 -3.62 -2.11
C ALA A 87 5.74 -3.18 -3.09
N MET A 88 6.12 -2.75 -4.30
CA MET A 88 5.20 -2.37 -5.37
C MET A 88 4.37 -3.56 -5.84
N ILE A 89 5.00 -4.68 -6.15
CA ILE A 89 4.30 -5.91 -6.58
C ILE A 89 3.34 -6.37 -5.49
N ALA A 90 3.80 -6.46 -4.24
CA ALA A 90 2.97 -6.85 -3.11
C ALA A 90 1.75 -5.94 -2.92
N SER A 91 1.92 -4.62 -3.12
CA SER A 91 0.85 -3.64 -3.00
C SER A 91 -0.18 -3.75 -4.12
N PHE A 92 0.25 -3.88 -5.38
CA PHE A 92 -0.68 -4.04 -6.50
C PHE A 92 -1.45 -5.36 -6.47
N VAL A 93 -0.79 -6.46 -6.08
CA VAL A 93 -1.43 -7.77 -5.95
C VAL A 93 -2.45 -7.80 -4.81
N SER A 94 -2.14 -7.15 -3.69
CA SER A 94 -3.03 -7.13 -2.51
C SER A 94 -4.19 -6.13 -2.63
N ALA A 95 -4.06 -5.06 -3.43
CA ALA A 95 -5.10 -4.06 -3.63
C ALA A 95 -6.48 -4.61 -4.03
N PRO A 96 -6.63 -5.47 -5.07
CA PRO A 96 -7.93 -6.03 -5.43
C PRO A 96 -8.50 -6.95 -4.35
N ILE A 97 -7.64 -7.66 -3.61
CA ILE A 97 -8.04 -8.54 -2.50
C ILE A 97 -8.69 -7.69 -1.40
N PHE A 98 -8.01 -6.63 -0.94
CA PHE A 98 -8.54 -5.73 0.08
C PHE A 98 -9.79 -4.97 -0.38
N ALA A 99 -9.84 -4.54 -1.64
CA ALA A 99 -11.02 -3.89 -2.21
C ALA A 99 -12.24 -4.83 -2.22
N TRP A 100 -12.04 -6.09 -2.60
CA TRP A 100 -13.11 -7.10 -2.57
C TRP A 100 -13.58 -7.40 -1.15
N LEU A 101 -12.66 -7.58 -0.19
CA LEU A 101 -12.98 -7.79 1.21
C LEU A 101 -13.79 -6.61 1.78
N ASN A 102 -13.38 -5.37 1.51
CA ASN A 102 -14.11 -4.18 1.92
C ASN A 102 -15.53 -4.11 1.32
N LEU A 103 -15.68 -4.44 0.03
CA LEU A 103 -16.99 -4.48 -0.61
C LEU A 103 -17.87 -5.61 -0.05
N SER A 104 -17.29 -6.77 0.26
CA SER A 104 -18.04 -7.89 0.87
C SER A 104 -18.53 -7.53 2.27
N LEU A 105 -17.67 -6.96 3.11
CA LEU A 105 -18.02 -6.53 4.47
C LEU A 105 -19.14 -5.48 4.46
N THR A 106 -19.05 -4.50 3.57
CA THR A 106 -20.05 -3.43 3.47
C THR A 106 -21.40 -3.90 2.91
N LYS A 107 -21.44 -4.97 2.11
CA LYS A 107 -22.71 -5.57 1.65
C LYS A 107 -23.49 -6.28 2.76
N HIS A 108 -22.78 -6.90 3.71
CA HIS A 108 -23.38 -7.65 4.83
C HIS A 108 -23.60 -6.78 6.08
N ALA A 109 -23.17 -5.52 6.06
CA ALA A 109 -23.35 -4.58 7.16
C ALA A 109 -24.80 -4.07 7.27
N LYS A 110 -25.20 -3.69 8.49
CA LYS A 110 -26.54 -3.12 8.80
C LYS A 110 -26.88 -1.91 7.93
N HIS A 111 -25.88 -1.08 7.60
CA HIS A 111 -25.97 -0.01 6.62
C HIS A 111 -25.26 -0.44 5.34
N SER A 112 -25.92 -1.29 4.56
CA SER A 112 -25.33 -1.80 3.34
C SER A 112 -25.17 -0.71 2.28
N VAL A 113 -24.05 -0.78 1.54
CA VAL A 113 -23.76 0.15 0.45
C VAL A 113 -24.76 -0.08 -0.68
N LYS A 114 -25.54 0.96 -1.02
CA LYS A 114 -26.60 0.94 -2.04
C LYS A 114 -26.46 2.09 -3.03
N GLY A 115 -27.10 1.94 -4.19
CA GLY A 115 -27.20 3.00 -5.21
C GLY A 115 -25.86 3.31 -5.88
N GLY A 116 -25.59 4.60 -6.10
CA GLY A 116 -24.40 5.06 -6.83
C GLY A 116 -23.07 4.63 -6.20
N LEU A 117 -22.99 4.54 -4.87
CA LEU A 117 -21.78 4.14 -4.16
C LEU A 117 -21.42 2.66 -4.41
N LEU A 118 -22.43 1.81 -4.64
CA LEU A 118 -22.20 0.41 -5.00
C LEU A 118 -21.59 0.31 -6.40
N TRP A 119 -22.12 1.07 -7.37
CA TRP A 119 -21.56 1.15 -8.72
C TRP A 119 -20.13 1.69 -8.71
N LEU A 120 -19.86 2.75 -7.96
CA LEU A 120 -18.51 3.30 -7.82
C LEU A 120 -17.53 2.26 -7.24
N SER A 121 -17.96 1.50 -6.23
CA SER A 121 -17.14 0.44 -5.63
C SER A 121 -16.87 -0.71 -6.60
N LEU A 122 -17.86 -1.10 -7.42
CA LEU A 122 -17.70 -2.14 -8.43
C LEU A 122 -16.77 -1.71 -9.56
N ILE A 123 -16.91 -0.47 -10.05
CA ILE A 123 -16.01 0.09 -11.08
C ILE A 123 -14.59 0.21 -10.52
N GLY A 124 -14.43 0.67 -9.28
CA GLY A 124 -13.13 0.73 -8.61
C GLY A 124 -12.49 -0.64 -8.44
N LEU A 125 -13.26 -1.66 -8.05
CA LEU A 125 -12.77 -3.04 -7.95
C LEU A 125 -12.33 -3.59 -9.31
N PHE A 126 -13.13 -3.37 -10.36
CA PHE A 126 -12.77 -3.75 -11.73
C PHE A 126 -11.47 -3.05 -12.16
N TYR A 127 -11.37 -1.74 -11.94
CA TYR A 127 -10.17 -0.96 -12.26
C TYR A 127 -8.92 -1.50 -11.54
N LEU A 128 -8.99 -1.72 -10.22
CA LEU A 128 -7.86 -2.24 -9.44
C LEU A 128 -7.45 -3.65 -9.92
N THR A 129 -8.43 -4.50 -10.22
CA THR A 129 -8.17 -5.87 -10.68
C THR A 129 -7.54 -5.89 -12.08
N ALA A 130 -8.08 -5.09 -13.01
CA ALA A 130 -7.54 -4.95 -14.35
C ALA A 130 -6.13 -4.35 -14.32
N PHE A 131 -5.91 -3.31 -13.52
CA PHE A 131 -4.61 -2.66 -13.39
C PHE A 131 -3.56 -3.61 -12.77
N ALA A 132 -3.93 -4.36 -11.73
CA ALA A 132 -3.05 -5.37 -11.15
C ALA A 132 -2.69 -6.47 -12.17
N GLY A 133 -3.66 -6.94 -12.96
CA GLY A 133 -3.42 -7.90 -14.05
C GLY A 133 -2.49 -7.36 -15.13
N LEU A 134 -2.72 -6.12 -15.59
CA LEU A 134 -1.86 -5.45 -16.56
C LEU A 134 -0.43 -5.25 -16.03
N PHE A 135 -0.31 -4.85 -14.76
CA PHE A 135 0.99 -4.67 -14.10
C PHE A 135 1.78 -5.98 -14.05
N ILE A 136 1.15 -7.09 -13.65
CA ILE A 136 1.79 -8.42 -13.64
C ILE A 136 2.17 -8.87 -15.06
N ALA A 137 1.30 -8.65 -16.05
CA ALA A 137 1.58 -8.96 -17.45
C ALA A 137 2.77 -8.14 -18.00
N SER A 138 2.91 -6.89 -17.57
CA SER A 138 4.05 -6.04 -17.90
C SER A 138 5.34 -6.52 -17.25
N GLU A 139 5.32 -6.78 -15.94
CA GLU A 139 6.52 -7.21 -15.20
C GLU A 139 7.02 -8.61 -15.59
N SER A 140 6.12 -9.50 -16.02
CA SER A 140 6.47 -10.84 -16.51
C SER A 140 7.01 -10.87 -17.95
N GLY A 141 7.01 -9.73 -18.66
CA GLY A 141 7.40 -9.66 -20.07
C GLY A 141 6.38 -10.26 -21.04
N PHE A 142 5.20 -10.67 -20.54
CA PHE A 142 4.13 -11.25 -21.36
C PHE A 142 3.64 -10.28 -22.44
N LEU A 143 3.57 -8.97 -22.13
CA LEU A 143 3.21 -7.96 -23.12
C LEU A 143 4.21 -7.90 -24.28
N ASN A 144 5.51 -7.92 -24.00
CA ASN A 144 6.54 -7.90 -25.05
C ASN A 144 6.46 -9.17 -25.90
N TRP A 145 6.30 -10.35 -25.28
CA TRP A 145 6.08 -11.60 -26.00
C TRP A 145 4.83 -11.59 -26.89
N LEU A 146 3.74 -11.00 -26.40
CA LEU A 146 2.48 -10.87 -27.13
C LEU A 146 2.63 -9.92 -28.33
N PHE A 147 3.30 -8.79 -28.14
CA PHE A 147 3.60 -7.81 -29.20
C PHE A 147 4.49 -8.40 -30.30
N ASP A 148 5.55 -9.12 -29.92
CA ASP A 148 6.45 -9.80 -30.87
C ASP A 148 5.72 -10.85 -31.72
N LYS A 149 4.65 -11.46 -31.19
CA LYS A 149 3.90 -12.52 -31.88
C LYS A 149 2.71 -12.03 -32.72
N LEU A 150 2.21 -10.81 -32.46
CA LEU A 150 1.09 -10.23 -33.20
C LEU A 150 1.52 -9.30 -34.34
N ILE A 151 2.73 -8.74 -34.25
CA ILE A 151 3.25 -7.72 -35.19
C ILE A 151 4.50 -8.22 -35.94
N GLY A 152 5.13 -9.31 -35.48
CA GLY A 152 6.22 -10.02 -36.19
C GLY A 152 5.71 -11.18 -37.03
#